data_AF-A0A2M8D5X4-F1
#
_entry.id   AF-A0A2M8D5X4-F1
#
_cell.length_a   1.000
_cell.length_b   1.000
_cell.length_c   1.000
_cell.angle_alpha   90.00
_cell.angle_beta   90.00
_cell.angle_gamma   90.00
#
_symmetry.space_group_name_H-M   'P 1'
#
loop_
_entity.id
_entity.type
_entity.pdbx_description
1 polymer ?
#
loop_
_entity_poly.entity_id
_entity_poly.type
_entity_poly.pdbx_seq_one_letter_code
_entity_poly.pdbx_strand_id
1 'polypeptide(L)'
;MVSKTTVNILTILVIFTFFGIGYITFLQYQPNSSVPASVAESRDELDTLKVETRKMIADLRQLENINLDVGVFKGEAYLHLEDFATAIDEEPVGRDNPFDPIKVKLIDGSTRTIQTGSHADDGQDNRLLLF
;
A
#
# COMPACT_ATOMS: atom_id res chain seq x y z
N MET A 1 -64.06 -17.27 40.76
CA MET A 1 -63.50 -18.51 40.18
C MET A 1 -62.88 -18.17 38.84
N VAL A 2 -61.57 -18.38 38.68
CA VAL A 2 -60.90 -18.19 37.38
C VAL A 2 -61.26 -19.38 36.50
N SER A 3 -61.71 -19.14 35.26
CA SER A 3 -62.09 -20.22 34.37
C SER A 3 -60.84 -20.98 33.88
N LYS A 4 -60.96 -22.30 33.67
CA LYS A 4 -59.86 -23.13 33.17
C LYS A 4 -59.30 -22.59 31.84
N THR A 5 -60.17 -22.02 31.01
CA THR A 5 -59.79 -21.37 29.74
C THR A 5 -58.93 -20.13 29.97
N THR A 6 -59.26 -19.30 30.96
CA THR A 6 -58.46 -18.13 31.34
C THR A 6 -57.07 -18.55 31.83
N VAL A 7 -56.97 -19.63 32.60
CA VAL A 7 -55.69 -20.17 33.08
C VAL A 7 -54.84 -20.70 31.92
N ASN A 8 -55.43 -21.44 30.97
CA ASN A 8 -54.71 -21.96 29.81
C ASN A 8 -54.18 -20.85 28.89
N ILE A 9 -54.98 -19.80 28.65
CA ILE A 9 -54.56 -18.65 27.84
C ILE A 9 -53.41 -17.91 28.52
N LEU A 10 -53.49 -17.70 29.84
CA LEU A 10 -52.42 -17.06 30.60
C LEU A 10 -51.10 -17.86 30.51
N THR A 11 -51.18 -19.19 30.66
CA THR A 11 -50.01 -20.07 30.57
C THR A 11 -49.35 -20.01 29.19
N ILE A 12 -50.14 -20.01 28.11
CA ILE A 12 -49.61 -19.88 26.74
C ILE A 12 -48.93 -18.53 26.54
N LEU A 13 -49.52 -17.45 27.06
CA LEU A 13 -48.98 -16.09 26.94
C LEU A 13 -47.62 -15.98 27.64
N VAL A 14 -47.50 -16.51 28.86
CA VAL A 14 -46.23 -16.52 29.61
C VAL A 14 -45.14 -17.30 28.87
N ILE A 15 -45.49 -18.47 28.31
CA ILE A 15 -44.55 -19.28 27.52
C ILE A 15 -44.11 -18.48 26.29
N PHE A 16 -45.05 -17.89 25.54
CA PHE A 16 -44.72 -17.11 24.35
C PHE A 16 -43.83 -15.91 24.66
N THR A 17 -44.04 -15.25 25.81
CA THR A 17 -43.16 -14.17 26.28
C THR A 17 -41.76 -14.68 26.63
N PHE A 18 -41.64 -15.82 27.32
CA PHE A 18 -40.33 -16.43 27.63
C PHE A 18 -39.56 -16.82 26.36
N PHE A 19 -40.23 -17.45 25.39
CA PHE A 19 -39.63 -17.80 24.11
C PHE A 19 -39.33 -16.56 23.26
N GLY A 20 -40.17 -15.53 23.29
CA GLY A 20 -39.96 -14.27 22.58
C GLY A 20 -38.74 -13.51 23.11
N ILE A 21 -38.62 -13.35 24.44
CA ILE A 21 -37.46 -12.72 25.07
C ILE A 21 -36.22 -13.58 24.85
N GLY A 22 -36.32 -14.90 24.99
CA GLY A 22 -35.22 -15.83 24.70
C GLY A 22 -34.75 -15.75 23.25
N TYR A 23 -35.65 -15.63 22.28
CA TYR A 23 -35.32 -15.50 20.87
C TYR A 23 -34.69 -14.14 20.54
N ILE A 24 -35.25 -13.05 21.07
CA ILE A 24 -34.68 -11.69 20.89
C ILE A 24 -33.30 -11.61 21.55
N THR A 25 -33.14 -12.14 22.76
CA THR A 25 -31.84 -12.18 23.44
C THR A 25 -30.86 -13.12 22.77
N PHE A 26 -31.29 -14.24 22.16
CA PHE A 26 -30.43 -15.13 21.37
C PHE A 26 -29.95 -14.47 20.07
N LEU A 27 -30.82 -13.71 19.38
CA LEU A 27 -30.45 -12.88 18.23
C LEU A 27 -29.53 -11.71 18.60
N GLN A 28 -29.72 -11.13 19.78
CA GLN A 28 -28.88 -10.05 20.32
C GLN A 28 -27.60 -10.55 21.01
N TYR A 29 -27.54 -11.83 21.38
CA TYR A 29 -26.33 -12.57 21.76
C TYR A 29 -25.52 -12.89 20.49
N GLN A 30 -25.22 -11.85 19.70
CA GLN A 30 -23.85 -11.79 19.23
C GLN A 30 -23.01 -11.67 20.50
N PRO A 31 -22.11 -12.62 20.80
CA PRO A 31 -21.27 -12.48 21.96
C PRO A 31 -20.66 -11.09 21.86
N ASN A 32 -20.76 -10.33 22.94
CA ASN A 32 -19.80 -9.28 23.25
C ASN A 32 -18.44 -9.97 23.20
N SER A 33 -17.97 -10.12 21.97
CA SER A 33 -16.74 -10.77 21.65
C SER A 33 -15.80 -9.67 22.05
N SER A 34 -15.28 -9.77 23.26
CA SER A 34 -13.87 -9.46 23.47
C SER A 34 -13.12 -10.40 22.52
N VAL A 35 -13.19 -10.07 21.23
CA VAL A 35 -12.31 -10.54 20.18
C VAL A 35 -10.95 -10.15 20.72
N PRO A 36 -10.02 -11.10 20.96
CA PRO A 36 -8.67 -10.73 21.33
C PRO A 36 -8.20 -9.70 20.30
N ALA A 37 -7.56 -8.61 20.74
CA ALA A 37 -7.22 -7.48 19.88
C ALA A 37 -6.54 -7.91 18.55
N SER A 38 -5.85 -9.05 18.57
CA SER A 38 -5.27 -9.72 17.39
C SER A 38 -6.25 -10.12 16.29
N VAL A 39 -7.50 -10.46 16.59
CA VAL A 39 -8.52 -10.85 15.59
C VAL A 39 -9.34 -9.63 15.14
N ALA A 40 -9.33 -8.52 15.89
CA ALA A 40 -9.91 -7.25 15.45
C ALA A 40 -9.03 -6.61 14.35
N GLU A 41 -7.71 -6.65 14.50
CA GLU A 41 -6.74 -6.22 13.48
C GLU A 41 -6.88 -7.03 12.17
N SER A 42 -7.07 -8.35 12.26
CA SER A 42 -7.25 -9.20 11.07
C SER A 42 -8.55 -8.94 10.28
N ARG A 43 -9.59 -8.36 10.91
CA ARG A 43 -10.86 -8.04 10.23
C ARG A 43 -10.74 -6.77 9.40
N ASP A 44 -10.03 -5.77 9.93
CA ASP A 44 -9.75 -4.53 9.21
C ASP A 44 -8.84 -4.83 8.01
N GLU A 45 -7.84 -5.69 8.18
CA GLU A 45 -6.98 -6.18 7.10
C GLU A 45 -7.74 -7.02 6.06
N LEU A 46 -8.69 -7.86 6.48
CA LEU A 46 -9.53 -8.61 5.53
C LEU A 46 -10.46 -7.70 4.72
N ASP A 47 -10.99 -6.65 5.33
CA ASP A 47 -11.90 -5.73 4.65
C ASP A 47 -11.16 -4.76 3.73
N THR A 48 -9.93 -4.32 4.08
CA THR A 48 -9.06 -3.59 3.16
C THR A 48 -8.64 -4.44 1.97
N LEU A 49 -8.23 -5.70 2.19
CA LEU A 49 -7.89 -6.64 1.10
C LEU A 49 -9.08 -6.89 0.14
N LYS A 50 -10.30 -7.01 0.68
CA LYS A 50 -11.50 -7.15 -0.15
C LYS A 50 -11.80 -5.89 -0.96
N VAL A 51 -11.62 -4.70 -0.39
CA VAL A 51 -11.80 -3.43 -1.11
C VAL A 51 -10.78 -3.30 -2.23
N GLU A 52 -9.51 -3.59 -1.95
CA GLU A 52 -8.41 -3.52 -2.91
C GLU A 52 -8.60 -4.53 -4.06
N THR A 53 -8.98 -5.77 -3.74
CA THR A 53 -9.28 -6.79 -4.74
C THR A 53 -10.42 -6.38 -5.67
N ARG A 54 -11.49 -5.77 -5.13
CA ARG A 54 -12.61 -5.26 -5.95
C ARG A 54 -12.18 -4.11 -6.86
N LYS A 55 -11.31 -3.22 -6.38
CA LYS A 55 -10.75 -2.13 -7.18
C LYS A 55 -9.89 -2.69 -8.32
N MET A 56 -8.99 -3.62 -8.03
CA MET A 56 -8.16 -4.30 -9.04
C MET A 56 -9.00 -5.00 -10.11
N ILE A 57 -10.06 -5.72 -9.73
CA ILE A 57 -10.98 -6.37 -10.68
C ILE A 57 -11.71 -5.32 -11.54
N ALA A 58 -12.10 -4.19 -10.96
CA ALA A 58 -12.75 -3.10 -11.69
C ALA A 58 -11.79 -2.48 -12.73
N ASP A 59 -10.54 -2.22 -12.34
CA ASP A 59 -9.51 -1.69 -13.22
C ASP A 59 -9.21 -2.68 -14.37
N LEU A 60 -9.13 -3.98 -14.08
CA LEU A 60 -8.95 -5.02 -15.10
C LEU A 60 -10.12 -5.07 -16.09
N ARG A 61 -11.36 -4.98 -15.61
CA ARG A 61 -12.54 -4.91 -16.51
C ARG A 61 -12.57 -3.64 -17.34
N GLN A 62 -12.08 -2.53 -16.80
CA GLN A 62 -11.93 -1.31 -17.56
C GLN A 62 -10.91 -1.51 -18.69
N LEU A 63 -9.74 -2.08 -18.39
CA LEU A 63 -8.70 -2.37 -19.39
C LEU A 63 -9.17 -3.37 -20.46
N GLU A 64 -9.90 -4.42 -20.07
CA GLU A 64 -10.48 -5.41 -21.01
C GLU A 64 -11.43 -4.75 -22.02
N ASN A 65 -12.12 -3.68 -21.61
CA ASN A 65 -13.07 -2.97 -22.45
C ASN A 65 -12.43 -1.84 -23.28
N ILE A 66 -11.13 -1.58 -23.11
CA ILE A 66 -10.39 -0.62 -23.94
C ILE A 66 -10.19 -1.27 -25.31
N ASN A 67 -10.99 -0.84 -26.29
CA ASN A 67 -10.71 -1.10 -27.69
C ASN A 67 -9.71 -0.06 -28.20
N LEU A 68 -8.49 -0.50 -28.46
CA LEU A 68 -7.47 0.31 -29.13
C LEU A 68 -7.80 0.38 -30.62
N ASP A 69 -8.10 1.58 -31.12
CA ASP A 69 -8.26 1.82 -32.54
C ASP A 69 -6.88 1.78 -33.24
N VAL A 70 -6.53 0.59 -33.72
CA VAL A 70 -5.32 0.36 -34.51
C VAL A 70 -5.43 0.88 -35.95
N GLY A 71 -6.57 1.45 -36.35
CA GLY A 71 -6.76 2.04 -37.67
C GLY A 71 -5.84 3.24 -37.91
N VAL A 72 -5.56 4.02 -36.86
CA VAL A 72 -4.65 5.18 -36.93
C VAL A 72 -3.23 4.76 -37.35
N PHE A 73 -2.78 3.57 -36.94
CA PHE A 73 -1.45 3.03 -37.28
C PHE A 73 -1.38 2.40 -38.68
N LYS A 74 -2.52 2.26 -39.37
CA LYS A 74 -2.61 1.65 -40.70
C LYS A 74 -2.77 2.67 -41.83
N GLY A 75 -2.91 3.96 -41.50
CA GLY A 75 -3.03 5.01 -42.50
C GLY A 75 -1.70 5.26 -43.22
N GLU A 76 -1.76 5.60 -44.52
CA GLU A 76 -0.58 5.97 -45.31
C GLU A 76 0.27 7.03 -44.59
N ALA A 77 -0.37 8.06 -44.03
CA ALA A 77 0.34 9.13 -43.29
C ALA A 77 1.16 8.61 -42.10
N TYR A 78 0.74 7.52 -41.44
CA TYR A 78 1.48 6.90 -40.33
C TYR A 78 2.64 6.04 -40.83
N LEU A 79 2.45 5.34 -41.96
CA LEU A 79 3.49 4.49 -42.57
C LEU A 79 4.66 5.31 -43.14
N HIS A 80 4.42 6.57 -43.50
CA HIS A 80 5.44 7.51 -44.00
C HIS A 80 6.00 8.43 -42.89
N LEU A 81 5.75 8.15 -41.61
CA LEU A 81 6.38 8.90 -40.52
C LEU A 81 7.89 8.64 -40.52
N GLU A 82 8.65 9.72 -40.66
CA GLU A 82 10.10 9.70 -40.56
C GLU A 82 10.53 9.82 -39.11
N ASP A 83 11.47 8.97 -38.70
CA ASP A 83 12.05 9.04 -37.36
C ASP A 83 13.07 10.18 -37.30
N PHE A 84 12.76 11.21 -36.51
CA PHE A 84 13.65 12.34 -36.25
C PHE A 84 14.46 12.17 -34.95
N ALA A 85 14.40 11.00 -34.31
CA ALA A 85 15.22 10.71 -33.16
C ALA A 85 16.70 10.80 -33.54
N THR A 86 17.46 11.52 -32.72
CA THR A 86 18.92 11.48 -32.78
C THR A 86 19.37 10.29 -31.95
N ALA A 87 20.17 9.40 -32.55
CA ALA A 87 20.80 8.33 -31.80
C ALA A 87 21.61 8.93 -30.64
N ILE A 88 21.40 8.43 -29.44
CA ILE A 88 22.20 8.81 -28.28
C ILE A 88 23.45 7.93 -28.32
N ASP A 89 24.63 8.55 -28.31
CA ASP A 89 25.87 7.82 -28.17
C ASP A 89 25.88 7.06 -26.84
N GLU A 90 26.33 5.80 -26.86
CA GLU A 90 26.43 5.00 -25.65
C GLU A 90 27.46 5.63 -24.71
N GLU A 91 26.98 6.25 -23.63
CA GLU A 91 27.84 6.67 -22.52
C GLU A 91 28.14 5.46 -21.63
N PRO A 92 29.36 5.36 -21.08
CA PRO A 92 29.70 4.30 -20.13
C PRO A 92 28.75 4.34 -18.93
N VAL A 93 28.21 3.17 -18.57
CA VAL A 93 27.29 3.02 -17.44
C VAL A 93 28.06 3.20 -16.14
N GLY A 94 28.04 4.44 -15.62
CA GLY A 94 28.71 4.79 -14.39
C GLY A 94 30.23 4.80 -14.53
N ARG A 95 30.90 4.81 -13.38
CA ARG A 95 32.37 4.80 -13.30
C ARG A 95 32.84 3.36 -13.13
N ASP A 96 33.95 3.00 -13.75
CA ASP A 96 34.60 1.69 -13.58
C ASP A 96 34.73 1.31 -12.10
N ASN A 97 35.04 2.30 -11.25
CA ASN A 97 34.94 2.19 -9.81
C ASN A 97 33.96 3.24 -9.26
N PRO A 98 32.79 2.83 -8.72
CA PRO A 98 31.84 3.78 -8.13
C PRO A 98 32.40 4.49 -6.90
N PHE A 99 33.44 3.96 -6.25
CA PHE A 99 34.04 4.51 -5.04
C PHE A 99 35.29 5.37 -5.28
N ASP A 100 35.75 5.53 -6.52
CA ASP A 100 36.92 6.38 -6.76
C ASP A 100 36.60 7.82 -6.27
N PRO A 101 37.55 8.55 -5.67
CA PRO A 101 37.27 9.91 -5.21
C PRO A 101 37.08 10.87 -6.39
N ILE A 102 36.20 11.86 -6.23
CA ILE A 102 35.92 12.85 -7.27
C ILE A 102 37.14 13.80 -7.36
N LYS A 103 37.76 13.85 -8.54
CA LYS A 103 38.88 14.77 -8.81
C LYS A 103 38.29 16.09 -9.32
N VAL A 104 38.43 17.16 -8.54
CA VAL A 104 38.01 18.50 -8.96
C VAL A 104 39.28 19.26 -9.37
N LYS A 105 39.33 19.70 -10.64
CA LYS A 105 40.39 20.58 -11.12
C LYS A 105 40.05 22.01 -10.70
N LEU A 106 40.87 22.59 -9.86
CA LEU A 106 40.74 23.99 -9.47
C LEU A 106 41.25 24.89 -10.60
N ILE A 107 40.70 26.10 -10.70
CA ILE A 107 41.03 27.10 -11.72
C ILE A 107 42.55 27.44 -11.72
N ASP A 108 43.22 27.25 -10.58
CA ASP A 108 44.66 27.47 -10.38
C ASP A 108 45.55 26.28 -10.82
N GLY A 109 45.02 25.35 -11.62
CA GLY A 109 45.77 24.20 -12.14
C GLY A 109 46.06 23.08 -11.11
N SER A 110 45.78 23.31 -9.82
CA SER A 110 45.88 22.29 -8.78
C SER A 110 44.73 21.27 -8.86
N THR A 111 45.06 19.98 -8.86
CA THR A 111 44.07 18.89 -8.76
C THR A 111 43.87 18.53 -7.29
N ARG A 112 42.65 18.62 -6.76
CA ARG A 112 42.30 18.12 -5.42
C ARG A 112 41.45 16.86 -5.52
N THR A 113 41.83 15.84 -4.77
CA THR A 113 41.06 14.61 -4.58
C THR A 113 40.12 14.81 -3.40
N ILE A 114 38.81 14.87 -3.64
CA ILE A 114 37.82 14.94 -2.57
C ILE A 114 37.48 13.50 -2.15
N GLN A 115 37.95 13.08 -0.98
CA GLN A 115 37.51 11.82 -0.36
C GLN A 115 36.19 12.07 0.35
N THR A 116 35.08 11.58 -0.23
CA THR A 116 33.79 11.56 0.45
C THR A 116 33.67 10.26 1.24
N GLY A 117 33.73 10.36 2.57
CA GLY A 117 33.27 9.30 3.49
C GLY A 117 34.23 8.14 3.74
N SER A 118 35.38 8.41 4.36
CA SER A 118 36.00 7.45 5.27
C SER A 118 35.65 7.92 6.68
N HIS A 119 35.04 7.03 7.48
CA HIS A 119 34.90 7.23 8.92
C HIS A 119 36.30 7.13 9.53
N ALA A 120 37.11 8.16 9.33
CA ALA A 120 38.28 8.42 10.15
C ALA A 120 37.75 9.04 11.43
N ASP A 121 37.60 8.20 12.45
CA ASP A 121 37.65 8.62 13.84
C ASP A 121 39.01 9.29 14.08
N ASP A 122 39.10 10.57 13.72
CA ASP A 122 40.18 11.43 14.19
C ASP A 122 39.65 12.16 15.42
N GLY A 123 39.76 11.45 16.54
CA GLY A 123 39.51 11.98 17.86
C GLY A 123 40.39 13.19 18.11
N GLN A 124 39.77 14.37 18.09
CA GLN A 124 40.02 15.48 19.02
C GLN A 124 41.47 15.68 19.49
N ASP A 125 42.37 16.08 18.59
CA ASP A 125 43.65 16.68 18.99
C ASP A 125 43.67 18.18 18.68
N ASN A 126 42.68 18.89 19.23
CA ASN A 126 42.76 20.33 19.47
C ASN A 126 43.79 20.61 20.58
N ARG A 127 45.08 20.42 20.30
CA ARG A 127 46.16 20.92 21.17
C ARG A 127 46.63 22.26 20.63
N LEU A 128 45.97 23.31 21.13
CA LEU A 128 46.55 24.63 21.28
C LEU A 128 47.88 24.47 22.03
N LEU A 129 49.00 24.55 21.31
CA LEU A 129 50.29 24.82 21.94
C LEU A 129 50.54 26.33 21.84
N LEU A 130 50.11 26.98 22.92
CA LEU A 130 50.63 28.25 23.39
C LEU A 130 52.09 28.03 23.79
N PHE A 131 53.05 28.59 23.04
CA PHE A 131 54.27 29.28 23.49
C PHE A 131 54.88 30.00 22.29
#